data_AF-A0A976CF21-F1
#
_entry.id   AF-A0A976CF21-F1
#
_cell.length_a   1.000
_cell.length_b   1.000
_cell.length_c   1.000
_cell.angle_alpha   90.00
_cell.angle_beta   90.00
_cell.angle_gamma   90.00
#
_symmetry.space_group_name_H-M   'P 1'
#
loop_
_entity.id
_entity.type
_entity.pdbx_description
1 polymer ?
#
loop_
_entity_poly.entity_id
_entity_poly.type
_entity_poly.pdbx_seq_one_letter_code
_entity_poly.pdbx_strand_id
1 'polypeptide(L)'
;MYKRKIFIQLLLSFWLANIIIIVYFCNYSFIYPPKNWHEKKQIANVLLLTDYCLSTESRHTRHFLMPDYFAPFQDFPSYLEHFPSSSFFPVVIHQKRK
;
A
#
# COMPACT_ATOMS: atom_id res chain seq x y z
N MET A 1 -19.87 -41.32 -9.51
CA MET A 1 -20.57 -40.24 -8.76
C MET A 1 -19.82 -39.77 -7.51
N TYR A 2 -19.16 -40.64 -6.75
CA TYR A 2 -18.48 -40.29 -5.48
C TYR A 2 -17.34 -39.25 -5.63
N LYS A 3 -16.49 -39.38 -6.67
CA LYS A 3 -15.39 -38.43 -6.95
C LYS A 3 -15.87 -36.98 -7.15
N ARG A 4 -17.05 -36.78 -7.77
CA ARG A 4 -17.64 -35.45 -7.99
C ARG A 4 -18.12 -34.81 -6.68
N LYS A 5 -18.70 -35.61 -5.77
CA LYS A 5 -19.14 -35.11 -4.45
C LYS A 5 -17.95 -34.68 -3.59
N ILE A 6 -16.88 -35.47 -3.58
CA ILE A 6 -15.63 -35.12 -2.87
C ILE A 6 -15.03 -33.83 -3.41
N PHE A 7 -14.96 -33.68 -4.72
CA PHE A 7 -14.44 -32.47 -5.35
C PHE A 7 -15.22 -31.21 -4.93
N ILE A 8 -16.56 -31.29 -4.95
CA ILE A 8 -17.43 -30.18 -4.53
C ILE A 8 -17.23 -29.86 -3.04
N GLN A 9 -17.07 -30.87 -2.20
CA GLN A 9 -16.86 -30.67 -0.76
C GLN A 9 -15.52 -29.99 -0.45
N LEU A 10 -14.45 -30.36 -1.15
CA LEU A 10 -13.15 -29.70 -1.03
C LEU A 10 -13.19 -28.24 -1.50
N LEU A 11 -13.92 -27.98 -2.58
CA LEU A 11 -14.10 -26.62 -3.09
C LEU A 11 -14.86 -25.76 -2.08
N LEU A 12 -15.95 -26.27 -1.51
CA LEU A 12 -16.72 -25.58 -0.47
C LEU A 12 -15.90 -25.32 0.80
N SER A 13 -15.10 -26.28 1.25
CA SER A 13 -14.25 -26.08 2.44
C SER A 13 -13.17 -25.02 2.20
N PHE A 14 -12.62 -24.95 0.99
CA PHE A 14 -11.65 -23.92 0.62
C PHE A 14 -12.27 -22.52 0.67
N TRP A 15 -13.47 -22.34 0.13
CA TRP A 15 -14.18 -21.05 0.21
C TRP A 15 -14.50 -20.65 1.65
N LEU A 16 -14.94 -21.60 2.48
CA LEU A 16 -15.17 -21.35 3.90
C LEU A 16 -13.91 -20.88 4.63
N ALA A 17 -12.76 -21.53 4.37
CA ALA A 17 -11.49 -21.12 4.97
C ALA A 17 -11.10 -19.69 4.57
N ASN A 18 -11.28 -19.32 3.30
CA ASN A 18 -11.01 -17.95 2.83
C ASN A 18 -11.92 -16.92 3.51
N ILE A 19 -13.22 -17.23 3.67
CA ILE A 19 -14.16 -16.35 4.37
C ILE A 19 -13.71 -16.12 5.82
N ILE A 20 -13.29 -17.17 6.52
CA ILE A 20 -12.80 -17.07 7.91
C ILE A 20 -11.56 -16.19 7.98
N ILE A 21 -10.62 -16.35 7.04
CA ILE A 21 -9.41 -15.52 6.96
C ILE A 21 -9.77 -14.05 6.74
N ILE A 22 -10.68 -13.76 5.81
CA ILE A 22 -11.12 -12.38 5.53
C ILE A 22 -11.77 -11.76 6.77
N VAL A 23 -12.66 -12.49 7.44
CA VAL A 23 -13.31 -12.03 8.67
C VAL A 23 -12.27 -11.75 9.75
N TYR A 24 -11.27 -12.61 9.92
CA TYR A 24 -10.17 -12.38 10.86
C TYR A 24 -9.40 -11.09 10.54
N PHE A 25 -9.02 -10.89 9.27
CA PHE A 25 -8.31 -9.68 8.85
C PHE A 25 -9.14 -8.41 9.02
N CYS A 26 -10.44 -8.45 8.71
CA CYS A 26 -11.34 -7.33 8.94
C CYS A 26 -11.46 -6.99 10.43
N ASN A 27 -11.60 -8.00 11.30
CA ASN A 27 -11.63 -7.79 12.75
C ASN A 27 -10.30 -7.24 13.27
N TYR A 28 -9.17 -7.76 12.77
CA TYR A 28 -7.85 -7.26 13.13
C TYR A 28 -7.68 -5.77 12.75
N SER A 29 -8.08 -5.40 11.53
CA SER A 29 -8.03 -4.00 11.07
C SER A 29 -8.94 -3.07 11.87
N PHE A 30 -10.04 -3.60 12.44
CA PHE A 30 -10.99 -2.81 13.23
C PHE A 30 -10.53 -2.65 14.69
N ILE A 31 -9.92 -3.68 15.29
CA ILE A 31 -9.43 -3.67 16.68
C ILE A 31 -8.14 -2.85 16.80
N TYR A 32 -7.29 -2.90 15.77
CA TYR A 32 -6.07 -2.11 15.69
C TYR A 32 -6.19 -1.07 14.58
N PRO A 33 -7.11 -0.09 14.72
CA PRO A 33 -7.17 0.97 13.74
C PRO A 33 -5.80 1.66 13.74
N PRO A 34 -5.19 1.88 12.57
CA PRO A 34 -3.95 2.62 12.47
C PRO A 34 -4.08 3.95 13.23
N LYS A 35 -3.26 4.09 14.27
CA LYS A 35 -3.44 5.06 15.38
C LYS A 35 -3.42 6.54 14.97
N ASN A 36 -2.89 6.87 13.79
CA ASN A 36 -2.50 8.24 13.45
C ASN A 36 -3.29 8.86 12.28
N TRP A 37 -4.47 8.36 11.91
CA TRP A 37 -5.22 8.89 10.75
C TRP A 37 -5.69 10.33 10.96
N HIS A 38 -6.06 10.67 12.20
CA HIS A 38 -6.42 12.03 12.56
C HIS A 38 -5.24 12.99 12.45
N GLU A 39 -4.07 12.61 12.99
CA GLU A 39 -2.84 13.41 12.90
C GLU A 39 -2.42 13.63 11.44
N LYS A 40 -2.44 12.56 10.63
CA LYS A 40 -2.13 12.62 9.21
C LYS A 40 -3.10 13.51 8.44
N LYS A 41 -4.40 13.38 8.70
CA LYS A 41 -5.44 14.21 8.05
C LYS A 41 -5.32 15.68 8.44
N GLN A 42 -4.98 15.95 9.70
CA GLN A 42 -4.76 17.32 10.19
C GLN A 42 -3.56 17.96 9.50
N ILE A 43 -2.44 17.25 9.40
CA ILE A 43 -1.25 17.74 8.69
C ILE A 43 -1.55 17.96 7.20
N ALA A 44 -2.26 17.03 6.55
CA ALA A 44 -2.68 17.20 5.16
C ALA A 44 -3.55 18.46 4.96
N ASN A 45 -4.51 18.70 5.86
CA ASN A 45 -5.34 19.92 5.83
C ASN A 45 -4.52 21.20 6.03
N VAL A 46 -3.58 21.23 6.98
CA VAL A 46 -2.74 22.40 7.28
C VAL A 46 -1.85 22.74 6.09
N LEU A 47 -1.34 21.72 5.39
CA LEU A 47 -0.47 21.88 4.23
C LEU A 47 -1.23 21.96 2.89
N LEU A 48 -2.57 21.98 2.92
CA LEU A 48 -3.44 21.98 1.72
C LEU A 48 -3.16 20.82 0.75
N LEU A 49 -2.80 19.65 1.28
CA LEU A 49 -2.57 18.42 0.53
C LEU A 49 -3.88 17.64 0.36
N THR A 50 -4.08 17.00 -0.80
CA THR A 50 -5.22 16.12 -1.07
C THR A 50 -5.21 14.83 -0.24
N ASP A 51 -4.02 14.39 0.14
CA ASP A 51 -3.71 13.16 0.86
C ASP A 51 -2.46 13.37 1.74
N TYR A 52 -2.27 12.56 2.78
CA TYR A 52 -1.03 12.57 3.59
C TYR A 52 0.10 11.89 2.80
N CYS A 53 0.46 12.47 1.67
CA CYS A 53 1.62 12.09 0.89
C CYS A 53 2.71 13.14 1.18
N LEU A 54 3.79 12.72 1.82
CA LEU A 54 4.90 13.60 2.23
C LEU A 54 5.75 14.09 1.03
N SER A 55 5.40 13.64 -0.18
CA SER A 55 6.00 14.12 -1.41
C SER A 55 5.02 14.03 -2.58
N THR A 56 5.14 14.98 -3.50
CA THR A 56 4.40 15.03 -4.77
C THR A 56 4.99 14.12 -5.83
N GLU A 57 6.16 13.54 -5.57
CA GLU A 57 6.92 12.92 -6.63
C GLU A 57 6.35 11.58 -6.97
N SER A 58 6.15 11.43 -8.26
CA SER A 58 5.61 10.26 -8.89
C SER A 58 4.12 10.01 -8.67
N ARG A 59 3.29 10.83 -9.32
CA ARG A 59 1.99 10.32 -9.78
C ARG A 59 2.13 9.08 -10.69
N HIS A 60 3.30 8.84 -11.31
CA HIS A 60 3.58 7.63 -12.10
C HIS A 60 3.67 6.34 -11.28
N THR A 61 3.87 6.40 -9.96
CA THR A 61 3.80 5.23 -9.07
C THR A 61 2.40 4.98 -8.51
N ARG A 62 1.47 5.94 -8.61
CA ARG A 62 0.09 5.80 -8.10
C ARG A 62 -0.75 4.82 -8.91
N HIS A 63 -0.38 4.54 -10.16
CA HIS A 63 -0.89 3.41 -10.93
C HIS A 63 0.04 3.12 -12.11
N PHE A 64 0.79 2.00 -12.07
CA PHE A 64 1.71 1.62 -13.16
C PHE A 64 1.02 1.54 -14.54
N LEU A 65 -0.29 1.30 -14.57
CA LEU A 65 -1.09 1.15 -15.79
C LEU A 65 -1.72 2.46 -16.29
N MET A 66 -1.60 3.57 -15.56
CA MET A 66 -2.25 4.83 -15.92
C MET A 66 -1.34 6.04 -15.68
N PRO A 67 -0.22 6.14 -16.43
CA PRO A 67 0.60 7.34 -16.41
C PRO A 67 -0.17 8.52 -17.03
N ASP A 68 -0.13 9.68 -16.38
CA ASP A 68 -0.64 10.92 -16.97
C ASP A 68 0.18 11.28 -18.23
N TYR A 69 -0.52 11.61 -19.33
CA TYR A 69 0.11 12.00 -20.60
C TYR A 69 0.94 13.29 -20.51
N PHE A 70 0.68 14.16 -19.53
CA PHE A 70 1.33 15.46 -19.37
C PHE A 70 1.89 15.62 -17.95
N ALA A 71 2.76 14.71 -17.53
CA ALA A 71 3.58 14.92 -16.33
C ALA A 71 4.95 15.48 -16.76
N PRO A 72 5.27 16.76 -16.50
CA PRO A 72 6.48 17.42 -17.00
C PRO A 72 7.82 16.91 -16.42
N PHE A 73 7.82 15.77 -15.70
CA PHE A 73 8.98 15.18 -15.03
C PHE A 73 8.85 13.65 -14.97
N GLN A 74 8.73 13.00 -16.14
CA GLN A 74 8.76 11.53 -16.26
C GLN A 74 10.18 10.97 -16.34
N ASP A 75 11.20 11.77 -16.01
CA ASP A 75 12.58 11.32 -16.03
C ASP A 75 12.85 10.30 -14.91
N PHE A 76 13.72 9.34 -15.24
CA PHE A 76 14.03 8.11 -14.51
C PHE A 76 13.86 8.18 -12.98
N PRO A 77 13.27 7.14 -12.34
CA PRO A 77 12.98 7.11 -10.90
C PRO A 77 14.19 7.26 -9.96
N SER A 78 15.41 7.30 -10.50
CA SER A 78 16.67 7.40 -9.77
C SER A 78 17.28 8.81 -9.75
N TYR A 79 16.65 9.83 -10.38
CA TYR A 79 17.16 11.20 -10.38
C TYR A 79 16.83 11.92 -9.06
N LEU A 80 17.76 11.91 -8.11
CA LEU A 80 17.63 12.53 -6.78
C LEU A 80 17.20 14.01 -6.82
N GLU A 81 17.51 14.75 -7.88
CA GLU A 81 17.09 16.15 -8.04
C GLU A 81 15.60 16.31 -8.38
N HIS A 82 15.00 15.31 -9.03
CA HIS A 82 13.57 15.28 -9.36
C HIS A 82 12.74 14.61 -8.27
N PHE A 83 13.38 13.84 -7.37
CA PHE A 83 12.72 13.09 -6.32
C PHE A 83 13.15 13.49 -4.88
N PRO A 84 12.85 14.71 -4.39
CA PRO A 84 13.05 15.13 -2.98
C PRO A 84 12.65 14.10 -1.90
N SER A 85 11.66 13.24 -2.14
CA SER A 85 11.19 12.22 -1.19
C SER A 85 12.25 11.20 -0.77
N SER A 86 13.17 10.91 -1.69
CA SER A 86 14.28 9.99 -1.45
C SER A 86 15.24 10.51 -0.38
N SER A 87 15.20 11.81 -0.04
CA SER A 87 15.95 12.40 1.07
C SER A 87 15.29 12.19 2.44
N PHE A 88 13.99 11.86 2.51
CA PHE A 88 13.32 11.60 3.79
C PHE A 88 13.65 10.24 4.38
N PHE A 89 14.13 9.30 3.57
CA PHE A 89 14.55 8.00 4.04
C PHE A 89 16.05 8.04 4.35
N PRO A 90 16.48 7.77 5.60
CA PRO A 90 17.89 7.59 5.86
C PRO A 90 18.39 6.40 5.03
N VAL A 91 19.57 6.53 4.44
CA VAL A 91 20.27 5.39 3.80
C VAL A 91 20.31 4.26 4.83
N VAL A 92 19.64 3.15 4.54
CA VAL A 92 19.69 1.96 5.39
C VAL A 92 21.07 1.35 5.22
N ILE A 93 22.04 1.85 5.99
CA ILE A 93 23.33 1.20 6.15
C ILE A 93 23.04 -0.05 6.96
N HIS A 94 23.07 -1.22 6.32
CA HIS A 94 23.09 -2.49 7.02
C HIS A 94 24.32 -2.49 7.93
N GLN A 95 24.13 -2.11 9.19
CA GLN A 95 25.15 -2.32 10.21
C GLN A 95 25.35 -3.82 10.29
N LYS A 96 26.48 -4.30 9.75
CA LYS A 96 26.96 -5.65 9.99
C LYS A 96 26.98 -5.83 11.51
N ARG A 97 26.02 -6.61 12.03
CA ARG A 97 26.05 -7.09 13.40
C ARG A 97 27.41 -7.77 13.59
N LYS A 98 28.21 -7.24 14.52
CA LYS A 98 29.40 -7.93 15.03
C LYS A 98 28.98 -9.16 15.80
#